data_AF-A0AAN8E254-F1
#
_entry.id   AF-A0AAN8E254-F1
#
_cell.length_a   1.000
_cell.length_b   1.000
_cell.length_c   1.000
_cell.angle_alpha   90.00
_cell.angle_beta   90.00
_cell.angle_gamma   90.00
#
_symmetry.space_group_name_H-M   'P 1'
#
loop_
_entity.id
_entity.type
_entity.pdbx_description
1 polymer ?
#
loop_
_entity_poly.entity_id
_entity_poly.type
_entity_poly.pdbx_seq_one_letter_code
_entity_poly.pdbx_strand_id
1 'polypeptide(L)'
;MGQKIDNPQHMQNNSAPCKQRHDSPDQKTFLNEQETDSDDEQYNELRRKDSEESLKTSRSKAKKLTKALLKKMVQVKLVEYNFREVNYISEQCQKKFEETSVNARIFSERQGKVKQEKYSTNEELTDKIRTNKREPPMFDEIRPEYNRYLNILLKRPPSEWQEALRTTDLREPARVQGSERGLDSSAGGVLPPPHTDTLVTDGNVDGDSSQSEEKLELFSSEPHQILDLVTEFTDQVLSLTRISNWVDEPLKELMQDIETNSRKMEEDGETLTLQLDEMKDRIASDQERAATLKRKVQLHDSLKTEDHDTISDALGVKISEVHRCCVDSRLTYLSTLEKLSSVEYRISLLFQFMESIPKGSLETLRLIKDSDRSSRLREEQVKLEREKHLEMLKKCKQRSMDEGKKKTGRKLRPRCFPVEQKITVSEEDNIPAEEELHAFLFTTEDDE
;
A
#
# COMPACT_ATOMS: atom_id res chain seq x y z
N MET A 1 28.73 -44.38 34.42
CA MET A 1 30.06 -44.68 33.85
C MET A 1 31.01 -43.63 34.43
N GLY A 2 31.81 -43.83 35.48
CA GLY A 2 32.54 -45.02 35.90
C GLY A 2 33.94 -44.97 35.28
N GLN A 3 34.93 -44.38 35.98
CA GLN A 3 36.34 -44.76 35.87
C GLN A 3 37.20 -44.09 36.96
N LYS A 4 37.60 -44.93 37.92
CA LYS A 4 38.80 -44.88 38.80
C LYS A 4 39.95 -45.47 38.00
N ILE A 5 41.14 -44.87 38.02
CA ILE A 5 42.47 -45.44 37.71
C ILE A 5 43.49 -44.43 38.27
N ASP A 6 44.69 -44.71 38.79
CA ASP A 6 45.27 -45.75 39.63
C ASP A 6 46.61 -45.15 40.12
N ASN A 7 47.07 -45.62 41.27
CA ASN A 7 48.42 -45.39 41.78
C ASN A 7 49.36 -46.49 41.25
N PRO A 8 50.68 -46.25 41.16
CA PRO A 8 51.65 -47.22 41.70
C PRO A 8 52.81 -46.51 42.43
N GLN A 9 53.22 -46.90 43.66
CA GLN A 9 54.15 -47.99 44.02
C GLN A 9 55.43 -48.02 43.17
N HIS A 10 56.66 -48.31 43.63
CA HIS A 10 57.35 -48.54 44.91
C HIS A 10 58.76 -48.99 44.45
N MET A 11 59.87 -48.52 45.02
CA MET A 11 61.16 -49.24 44.91
C MET A 11 61.90 -49.17 46.24
N GLN A 12 62.05 -50.37 46.81
CA GLN A 12 62.81 -50.75 47.98
C GLN A 12 64.29 -50.92 47.64
N ASN A 13 65.13 -50.91 48.69
CA ASN A 13 66.39 -51.67 48.92
C ASN A 13 67.34 -50.79 49.76
N ASN A 14 68.09 -51.21 50.78
CA ASN A 14 68.26 -52.50 51.48
C ASN A 14 69.02 -52.24 52.82
N SER A 15 69.03 -53.28 53.65
CA SER A 15 69.42 -53.41 55.06
C SER A 15 70.92 -53.23 55.45
N ALA A 16 71.12 -52.93 56.75
CA ALA A 16 72.30 -52.78 57.65
C ALA A 16 73.24 -54.04 57.77
N PRO A 17 74.29 -54.17 58.66
CA PRO A 17 74.69 -53.38 59.86
C PRO A 17 76.21 -53.27 60.31
N CYS A 18 76.45 -52.37 61.30
CA CYS A 18 77.36 -52.41 62.50
C CYS A 18 78.92 -52.46 62.40
N LYS A 19 79.62 -51.45 62.98
CA LYS A 19 80.39 -51.57 64.25
C LYS A 19 81.06 -50.26 64.71
N GLN A 20 81.01 -50.05 66.03
CA GLN A 20 81.55 -48.96 66.85
C GLN A 20 83.04 -48.66 66.64
N ARG A 21 83.45 -47.39 66.82
CA ARG A 21 84.38 -47.00 67.90
C ARG A 21 84.00 -45.64 68.46
N HIS A 22 84.05 -45.57 69.79
CA HIS A 22 84.05 -44.37 70.60
C HIS A 22 85.23 -43.48 70.23
N ASP A 23 85.05 -42.15 70.30
CA ASP A 23 85.84 -41.25 71.15
C ASP A 23 85.25 -39.83 71.09
N SER A 24 84.75 -39.32 72.23
CA SER A 24 84.52 -37.89 72.45
C SER A 24 85.86 -37.20 72.63
N PRO A 25 86.01 -35.95 72.14
CA PRO A 25 86.17 -34.87 73.10
C PRO A 25 85.32 -33.64 72.77
N ASP A 26 84.45 -33.34 73.72
CA ASP A 26 83.78 -32.07 73.93
C ASP A 26 84.76 -30.89 74.11
N GLN A 27 84.24 -29.68 73.87
CA GLN A 27 84.74 -28.34 74.22
C GLN A 27 85.39 -27.47 73.12
N LYS A 28 85.73 -28.00 71.94
CA LYS A 28 85.95 -27.15 70.74
C LYS A 28 84.73 -27.01 69.85
N THR A 29 83.79 -27.94 69.97
CA THR A 29 82.48 -27.89 69.33
C THR A 29 81.63 -26.77 69.90
N PHE A 30 81.63 -26.52 71.21
CA PHE A 30 80.68 -25.58 71.81
C PHE A 30 80.87 -24.09 71.44
N LEU A 31 82.09 -23.62 71.17
CA LEU A 31 82.34 -22.23 70.73
C LEU A 31 82.23 -22.07 69.21
N ASN A 32 82.56 -23.12 68.45
CA ASN A 32 82.43 -23.11 67.00
C ASN A 32 80.98 -23.36 66.56
N GLU A 33 80.21 -24.15 67.32
CA GLU A 33 78.77 -24.37 67.12
C GLU A 33 77.97 -23.09 67.37
N GLN A 34 78.38 -22.24 68.31
CA GLN A 34 77.68 -20.99 68.63
C GLN A 34 77.91 -19.88 67.59
N GLU A 35 79.08 -19.84 66.95
CA GLU A 35 79.36 -18.95 65.80
C GLU A 35 78.78 -19.51 64.48
N THR A 36 78.81 -20.83 64.25
CA THR A 36 78.18 -21.43 63.07
C THR A 36 76.66 -21.40 63.13
N ASP A 37 76.03 -21.56 64.30
CA ASP A 37 74.57 -21.42 64.47
C ASP A 37 74.11 -19.98 64.17
N SER A 38 74.90 -18.97 64.55
CA SER A 38 74.62 -17.55 64.26
C SER A 38 74.70 -17.24 62.76
N ASP A 39 75.72 -17.75 62.07
CA ASP A 39 75.88 -17.55 60.62
C ASP A 39 74.83 -18.34 59.81
N ASP A 40 74.48 -19.55 60.25
CA ASP A 40 73.40 -20.34 59.66
C ASP A 40 72.01 -19.70 59.92
N GLU A 41 71.79 -19.10 61.09
CA GLU A 41 70.57 -18.31 61.36
C GLU A 41 70.47 -17.10 60.45
N GLN A 42 71.55 -16.33 60.26
CA GLN A 42 71.57 -15.18 59.34
C GLN A 42 71.36 -15.59 57.88
N TYR A 43 71.95 -16.69 57.43
CA TYR A 43 71.75 -17.23 56.08
C TYR A 43 70.29 -17.66 55.86
N ASN A 44 69.71 -18.34 56.84
CA ASN A 44 68.31 -18.75 56.80
C ASN A 44 67.34 -17.55 56.87
N GLU A 45 67.69 -16.49 57.61
CA GLU A 45 66.96 -15.21 57.68
C GLU A 45 66.94 -14.50 56.32
N LEU A 46 68.09 -14.42 55.64
CA LEU A 46 68.21 -13.80 54.31
C LEU A 46 67.44 -14.60 53.26
N ARG A 47 67.58 -15.93 53.25
CA ARG A 47 66.80 -16.83 52.38
C ARG A 47 65.30 -16.71 52.61
N ARG A 48 64.86 -16.53 53.87
CA ARG A 48 63.45 -16.26 54.21
C ARG A 48 62.98 -14.92 53.63
N LYS A 49 63.76 -13.85 53.78
CA LYS A 49 63.44 -12.52 53.22
C LYS A 49 63.34 -12.55 51.70
N ASP A 50 64.30 -13.17 51.01
CA ASP A 50 64.27 -13.34 49.55
C ASP A 50 63.04 -14.14 49.09
N SER A 51 62.72 -15.21 49.82
CA SER A 51 61.53 -16.03 49.56
C SER A 51 60.24 -15.22 49.78
N GLU A 52 60.17 -14.39 50.82
CA GLU A 52 59.03 -13.51 51.09
C GLU A 52 58.86 -12.43 50.02
N GLU A 53 59.95 -11.82 49.54
CA GLU A 53 59.91 -10.84 48.44
C GLU A 53 59.49 -11.47 47.12
N SER A 54 59.99 -12.67 46.82
CA SER A 54 59.56 -13.47 45.68
C SER A 54 58.06 -13.80 45.76
N LEU A 55 57.58 -14.22 46.94
CA LEU A 55 56.16 -14.49 47.18
C LEU A 55 55.30 -13.23 47.07
N LYS A 56 55.74 -12.07 47.59
CA LYS A 56 55.04 -10.78 47.44
C LYS A 56 54.93 -10.40 45.97
N THR A 57 56.01 -10.56 45.21
CA THR A 57 56.05 -10.28 43.78
C THR A 57 55.12 -11.21 43.00
N SER A 58 55.17 -12.52 43.28
CA SER A 58 54.28 -13.53 42.70
C SER A 58 52.80 -13.26 43.01
N ARG A 59 52.47 -12.93 44.27
CA ARG A 59 51.11 -12.54 44.69
C ARG A 59 50.63 -11.29 43.96
N SER A 60 51.49 -10.29 43.74
CA SER A 60 51.14 -9.08 43.00
C SER A 60 50.83 -9.38 41.52
N LYS A 61 51.61 -10.26 40.88
CA LYS A 61 51.38 -10.72 39.51
C LYS A 61 50.08 -11.53 39.41
N ALA A 62 49.84 -12.44 40.35
CA ALA A 62 48.60 -13.22 40.42
C ALA A 62 47.37 -12.31 40.54
N LYS A 63 47.41 -11.28 41.40
CA LYS A 63 46.31 -10.29 41.52
C LYS A 63 46.06 -9.51 40.22
N LYS A 64 47.10 -9.18 39.46
CA LYS A 64 46.95 -8.52 38.16
C LYS A 64 46.29 -9.45 37.13
N LEU A 65 46.72 -10.72 37.09
CA LEU A 65 46.14 -11.73 36.21
C LEU A 65 44.69 -12.04 36.55
N THR A 66 44.34 -12.20 37.84
CA THR A 66 42.94 -12.45 38.24
C THR A 66 42.04 -11.27 37.86
N LYS A 67 42.51 -10.02 38.02
CA LYS A 67 41.77 -8.84 37.57
C LYS A 67 41.59 -8.81 36.04
N ALA A 68 42.60 -9.20 35.28
CA ALA A 68 42.51 -9.30 33.82
C ALA A 68 41.54 -10.41 33.38
N LEU A 69 41.60 -11.58 34.04
CA LEU A 69 40.70 -12.70 33.82
C LEU A 69 39.24 -12.30 34.07
N LEU A 70 38.97 -11.58 35.17
CA LEU A 70 37.63 -11.15 35.53
C LEU A 70 37.03 -10.19 34.48
N LYS A 71 37.85 -9.26 33.96
CA LYS A 71 37.45 -8.39 32.83
C LYS A 71 37.10 -9.20 31.58
N LYS A 72 37.91 -10.21 31.25
CA LYS A 72 37.65 -11.10 30.11
C LYS A 72 36.40 -11.94 30.31
N MET A 73 36.16 -12.44 31.52
CA MET A 73 34.96 -13.21 31.83
C MET A 73 33.68 -12.39 31.68
N VAL A 74 33.70 -11.11 32.06
CA VAL A 74 32.57 -10.18 31.82
C VAL A 74 32.36 -9.95 30.32
N GLN A 75 33.44 -9.75 29.55
CA GLN A 75 33.34 -9.62 28.08
C GLN A 75 32.74 -10.86 27.43
N VAL A 76 33.19 -12.06 27.83
CA VAL A 76 32.65 -13.33 27.31
C VAL A 76 31.16 -13.45 27.62
N LYS A 77 30.73 -13.19 28.85
CA LYS A 77 29.31 -13.23 29.20
C LYS A 77 28.46 -12.26 28.38
N LEU A 78 28.98 -11.07 28.09
CA LEU A 78 28.28 -10.10 27.26
C LEU A 78 28.15 -10.59 25.80
N VAL A 79 29.23 -11.15 25.24
CA VAL A 79 29.21 -11.72 23.89
C VAL A 79 28.27 -12.93 23.82
N GLU A 80 28.27 -13.81 24.82
CA GLU A 80 27.34 -14.94 24.89
C GLU A 80 25.88 -14.51 24.94
N TYR A 81 25.56 -13.43 25.66
CA TYR A 81 24.22 -12.88 25.69
C TYR A 81 23.80 -12.36 24.31
N ASN A 82 24.65 -11.55 23.67
CA ASN A 82 24.38 -11.03 22.33
C ASN A 82 24.25 -12.17 21.30
N PHE A 83 25.09 -13.19 21.40
CA PHE A 83 25.03 -14.35 20.52
C PHE A 83 23.73 -15.13 20.67
N ARG A 84 23.22 -15.29 21.91
CA ARG A 84 21.90 -15.91 22.14
C ARG A 84 20.76 -15.12 21.51
N GLU A 85 20.76 -13.80 21.68
CA GLU A 85 19.73 -12.94 21.08
C GLU A 85 19.76 -13.02 19.54
N VAL A 86 20.95 -12.95 18.94
CA VAL A 86 21.11 -13.07 17.49
C VAL A 86 20.66 -14.45 16.99
N ASN A 87 21.03 -15.53 17.67
CA ASN A 87 20.58 -16.87 17.31
C ASN A 87 19.06 -17.00 17.42
N TYR A 88 18.44 -16.47 18.46
CA TYR A 88 16.99 -16.48 18.62
C TYR A 88 16.30 -15.77 17.45
N ILE A 89 16.77 -14.58 17.08
CA ILE A 89 16.24 -13.84 15.92
C ILE A 89 16.43 -14.64 14.63
N SER A 90 17.61 -15.23 14.43
CA SER A 90 17.93 -16.05 13.26
C SER A 90 16.99 -17.25 13.13
N GLU A 91 16.73 -17.98 14.21
CA GLU A 91 15.79 -19.11 14.22
C GLU A 91 14.36 -18.68 13.88
N GLN A 92 13.91 -17.52 14.36
CA GLN A 92 12.59 -16.98 14.02
C GLN A 92 12.50 -16.56 12.56
N CYS A 93 13.56 -15.95 12.01
CA CYS A 93 13.65 -15.63 10.59
C CYS A 93 13.60 -16.90 9.72
N GLN A 94 14.36 -17.93 10.10
CA GLN A 94 14.37 -19.23 9.43
C GLN A 94 12.96 -19.86 9.38
N LYS A 95 12.26 -19.91 10.51
CA LYS A 95 10.89 -20.46 10.59
C LYS A 95 9.92 -19.72 9.67
N LYS A 96 9.96 -18.38 9.68
CA LYS A 96 9.11 -17.56 8.79
C LYS A 96 9.43 -17.77 7.32
N PHE A 97 10.71 -17.90 6.98
CA PHE A 97 11.15 -18.18 5.63
C PHE A 97 10.64 -19.54 5.15
N GLU A 98 10.80 -20.59 5.98
CA GLU A 98 10.30 -21.93 5.68
C GLU A 98 8.79 -21.93 5.47
N GLU A 99 8.02 -21.32 6.37
CA GLU A 99 6.57 -21.16 6.24
C GLU A 99 6.17 -20.44 4.94
N THR A 100 6.85 -19.34 4.62
CA THR A 100 6.60 -18.58 3.39
C THR A 100 6.92 -19.41 2.15
N SER A 101 8.02 -20.17 2.16
CA SER A 101 8.42 -21.03 1.05
C SER A 101 7.41 -22.16 0.80
N VAL A 102 6.89 -22.76 1.88
CA VAL A 102 5.89 -23.83 1.82
C VAL A 102 4.58 -23.27 1.27
N ASN A 103 4.15 -22.10 1.76
CA ASN A 103 2.94 -21.43 1.27
C ASN A 103 3.05 -21.08 -0.23
N ALA A 104 4.20 -20.56 -0.67
CA ALA A 104 4.46 -20.27 -2.08
C ALA A 104 4.42 -21.53 -2.97
N ARG A 105 4.96 -22.65 -2.47
CA ARG A 105 4.91 -23.95 -3.16
C ARG A 105 3.47 -24.46 -3.29
N ILE A 106 2.69 -24.44 -2.20
CA ILE A 106 1.28 -24.87 -2.20
C ILE A 106 0.46 -24.01 -3.16
N PHE A 107 0.67 -22.70 -3.17
CA PHE A 107 -0.02 -21.78 -4.08
C PHE A 107 0.31 -22.10 -5.54
N SER A 108 1.58 -22.32 -5.85
CA SER A 108 2.03 -22.69 -7.21
C SER A 108 1.44 -24.01 -7.67
N GLU A 109 1.36 -25.01 -6.79
CA GLU A 109 0.73 -26.29 -7.09
C GLU A 109 -0.78 -26.14 -7.36
N ARG A 110 -1.50 -25.35 -6.54
CA ARG A 110 -2.92 -25.04 -6.75
C ARG A 110 -3.15 -24.35 -8.10
N GLN A 111 -2.32 -23.36 -8.44
CA GLN A 111 -2.39 -22.72 -9.76
C GLN A 111 -2.13 -23.70 -10.90
N GLY A 112 -1.18 -24.63 -10.74
CA GLY A 112 -0.91 -25.70 -11.69
C GLY A 112 -2.14 -26.57 -11.95
N LYS A 113 -2.82 -27.02 -10.89
CA LYS A 113 -4.06 -27.82 -10.98
C LYS A 113 -5.18 -27.07 -11.70
N VAL A 114 -5.43 -25.81 -11.33
CA VAL A 114 -6.45 -24.98 -12.00
C VAL A 114 -6.13 -24.75 -13.48
N LYS A 115 -4.86 -24.54 -13.82
CA LYS A 115 -4.43 -24.43 -15.23
C LYS A 115 -4.69 -25.74 -15.98
N GLN A 116 -4.33 -26.88 -15.40
CA GLN A 116 -4.55 -28.19 -16.00
C GLN A 116 -6.05 -28.46 -16.24
N GLU A 117 -6.92 -28.18 -15.27
CA GLU A 117 -8.37 -28.30 -15.43
C GLU A 117 -8.91 -27.40 -16.55
N LYS A 118 -8.40 -26.17 -16.66
CA LYS A 118 -8.75 -25.27 -17.77
C LYS A 118 -8.28 -25.81 -19.13
N TYR A 119 -7.11 -26.45 -19.21
CA TYR A 119 -6.67 -27.10 -20.43
C TYR A 119 -7.55 -28.29 -20.80
N SER A 120 -7.90 -29.16 -19.84
CA SER A 120 -8.79 -30.30 -20.07
C SER A 120 -10.20 -29.86 -20.51
N THR A 121 -10.78 -28.85 -19.86
CA THR A 121 -12.09 -28.32 -20.27
C THR A 121 -12.05 -27.63 -21.64
N ASN A 122 -10.95 -26.97 -21.99
CA ASN A 122 -10.76 -26.40 -23.32
C ASN A 122 -10.64 -27.51 -24.38
N GLU A 123 -9.92 -28.58 -24.09
CA GLU A 123 -9.82 -29.76 -24.96
C GLU A 123 -11.21 -30.40 -25.17
N GLU A 124 -11.99 -30.61 -24.09
CA GLU A 124 -13.37 -31.11 -24.19
C GLU A 124 -14.28 -30.18 -25.02
N LEU A 125 -14.17 -28.87 -24.85
CA LEU A 125 -14.93 -27.90 -25.65
C LEU A 125 -14.49 -27.93 -27.12
N THR A 126 -13.19 -28.07 -27.38
CA THR A 126 -12.63 -28.21 -28.72
C THR A 126 -13.14 -29.48 -29.39
N ASP A 127 -13.25 -30.57 -28.64
CA ASP A 127 -13.82 -31.84 -29.11
C ASP A 127 -15.32 -31.72 -29.40
N LYS A 128 -16.09 -31.08 -28.50
CA LYS A 128 -17.52 -30.77 -28.75
C LYS A 128 -17.72 -29.90 -29.98
N ILE A 129 -16.89 -28.87 -30.17
CA ILE A 129 -16.91 -28.05 -31.38
C ILE A 129 -16.61 -28.90 -32.62
N ARG A 130 -15.62 -29.81 -32.55
CA ARG A 130 -15.30 -30.71 -33.65
C ARG A 130 -16.46 -31.64 -33.98
N THR A 131 -17.14 -32.19 -32.97
CA THR A 131 -18.32 -33.06 -33.14
C THR A 131 -19.49 -32.29 -33.74
N ASN A 132 -19.84 -31.12 -33.18
CA ASN A 132 -20.91 -30.28 -33.72
C ASN A 132 -20.62 -29.81 -35.16
N LYS A 133 -19.35 -29.52 -35.49
CA LYS A 133 -18.94 -29.22 -36.87
C LYS A 133 -19.03 -30.42 -37.80
N ARG A 134 -18.96 -31.65 -37.28
CA ARG A 134 -19.18 -32.91 -38.04
C ARG A 134 -20.66 -33.25 -38.19
N GLU A 135 -21.55 -32.67 -37.37
CA GLU A 135 -22.99 -32.76 -37.53
C GLU A 135 -23.56 -31.68 -38.47
N PRO A 136 -23.36 -31.83 -39.80
CA PRO A 136 -24.43 -31.40 -40.69
C PRO A 136 -24.69 -32.41 -41.82
N PRO A 137 -25.16 -33.65 -41.56
CA PRO A 137 -25.71 -34.46 -42.65
C PRO A 137 -27.12 -33.98 -43.05
N MET A 138 -27.88 -33.40 -42.13
CA MET A 138 -29.27 -32.99 -42.38
C MET A 138 -29.42 -31.82 -43.36
N PHE A 139 -28.63 -30.75 -43.18
CA PHE A 139 -28.73 -29.58 -44.06
C PHE A 139 -28.08 -29.82 -45.43
N ASP A 140 -27.05 -30.66 -45.50
CA ASP A 140 -26.43 -31.01 -46.78
C ASP A 140 -27.29 -32.02 -47.57
N GLU A 141 -28.07 -32.89 -46.91
CA GLU A 141 -29.08 -33.75 -47.55
C GLU A 141 -30.32 -32.99 -48.06
N ILE A 142 -30.81 -31.97 -47.33
CA ILE A 142 -32.01 -31.21 -47.71
C ILE A 142 -31.71 -30.14 -48.78
N ARG A 143 -30.49 -29.63 -48.86
CA ARG A 143 -30.06 -28.60 -49.84
C ARG A 143 -30.33 -28.98 -51.31
N PRO A 144 -30.01 -30.19 -51.81
CA PRO A 144 -30.30 -30.55 -53.20
C PRO A 144 -31.81 -30.62 -53.50
N GLU A 145 -32.63 -31.11 -52.56
CA GLU A 145 -34.10 -31.11 -52.67
C GLU A 145 -34.65 -29.68 -52.78
N TYR A 146 -34.23 -28.78 -51.87
CA TYR A 146 -34.63 -27.37 -51.89
C TYR A 146 -34.22 -26.65 -53.19
N ASN A 147 -33.00 -26.91 -53.67
CA ASN A 147 -32.52 -26.38 -54.95
C ASN A 147 -33.30 -26.92 -56.15
N ARG A 148 -33.85 -28.14 -56.05
CA ARG A 148 -34.72 -28.71 -57.07
C ARG A 148 -36.06 -27.99 -57.11
N TYR A 149 -36.67 -27.71 -55.95
CA TYR A 149 -37.89 -26.90 -55.85
C TYR A 149 -37.67 -25.48 -56.37
N LEU A 150 -36.58 -24.81 -55.97
CA LEU A 150 -36.21 -23.50 -56.48
C LEU A 150 -36.05 -23.49 -58.01
N ASN A 151 -35.39 -24.49 -58.59
CA ASN A 151 -35.24 -24.60 -60.03
C ASN A 151 -36.56 -24.82 -60.77
N ILE A 152 -37.50 -25.56 -60.19
CA ILE A 152 -38.83 -25.76 -60.77
C ILE A 152 -39.62 -24.45 -60.74
N LEU A 153 -39.56 -23.72 -59.62
CA LEU A 153 -40.22 -22.42 -59.46
C LEU A 153 -39.59 -21.35 -60.38
N LEU A 154 -38.26 -21.38 -60.59
CA LEU A 154 -37.57 -20.46 -61.49
C LEU A 154 -37.79 -20.78 -62.98
N LYS A 155 -37.99 -22.05 -63.36
CA LYS A 155 -38.11 -22.45 -64.78
C LYS A 155 -39.47 -22.12 -65.42
N ARG A 156 -40.38 -21.49 -64.71
CA ARG A 156 -41.58 -20.89 -65.32
C ARG A 156 -42.01 -19.62 -64.56
N PRO A 157 -41.44 -18.45 -64.88
CA PRO A 157 -42.02 -17.19 -64.43
C PRO A 157 -43.32 -16.93 -65.23
N PRO A 158 -44.43 -16.56 -64.59
CA PRO A 158 -45.55 -15.92 -65.28
C PRO A 158 -45.07 -14.61 -65.93
N SER A 159 -45.55 -14.30 -67.15
CA SER A 159 -45.06 -13.17 -67.97
C SER A 159 -45.00 -11.82 -67.24
N GLU A 160 -45.85 -11.62 -66.24
CA GLU A 160 -45.92 -10.41 -65.40
C GLU A 160 -44.64 -10.16 -64.57
N TRP A 161 -43.84 -11.20 -64.30
CA TRP A 161 -42.65 -11.10 -63.45
C TRP A 161 -41.38 -10.73 -64.24
N GLN A 162 -41.41 -10.82 -65.58
CA GLN A 162 -40.31 -10.38 -66.44
C GLN A 162 -40.25 -8.85 -66.58
N GLU A 163 -41.38 -8.16 -66.42
CA GLU A 163 -41.45 -6.70 -66.55
C GLU A 163 -40.93 -6.00 -65.29
N ALA A 164 -41.14 -6.58 -64.10
CA ALA A 164 -40.67 -6.03 -62.83
C ALA A 164 -39.13 -6.04 -62.70
N LEU A 165 -38.45 -7.03 -63.30
CA LEU A 165 -36.99 -7.18 -63.21
C LEU A 165 -36.21 -6.23 -64.13
N ARG A 166 -36.87 -5.60 -65.11
CA ARG A 166 -36.24 -4.56 -65.95
C ARG A 166 -36.17 -3.19 -65.28
N THR A 167 -36.77 -3.02 -64.11
CA THR A 167 -36.87 -1.72 -63.41
C THR A 167 -35.92 -1.57 -62.22
N THR A 168 -35.22 -2.64 -61.83
CA THR A 168 -34.25 -2.62 -60.72
C THR A 168 -32.85 -2.89 -61.25
N ASP A 169 -32.26 -1.87 -61.84
CA ASP A 169 -30.86 -1.85 -62.23
C ASP A 169 -29.99 -1.39 -61.05
N LEU A 170 -28.78 -1.95 -60.96
CA LEU A 170 -27.62 -1.54 -60.14
C LEU A 170 -27.54 -2.01 -58.66
N ARG A 171 -26.64 -2.98 -58.41
CA ARG A 171 -25.24 -2.74 -57.92
C ARG A 171 -24.77 -3.79 -56.89
N GLU A 172 -23.83 -4.66 -57.31
CA GLU A 172 -22.96 -5.44 -56.41
C GLU A 172 -22.05 -4.53 -55.55
N PRO A 173 -21.48 -5.05 -54.44
CA PRO A 173 -20.04 -5.32 -54.53
C PRO A 173 -19.53 -6.57 -53.78
N ALA A 174 -18.66 -7.30 -54.49
CA ALA A 174 -17.28 -7.62 -54.14
C ALA A 174 -16.92 -8.35 -52.82
N ARG A 175 -16.63 -9.64 -53.01
CA ARG A 175 -15.61 -10.50 -52.38
C ARG A 175 -14.33 -9.77 -51.91
N VAL A 176 -13.90 -10.02 -50.68
CA VAL A 176 -12.51 -9.78 -50.22
C VAL A 176 -11.92 -11.09 -49.70
N GLN A 177 -10.93 -11.56 -50.45
CA GLN A 177 -9.93 -12.57 -50.07
C GLN A 177 -8.67 -11.83 -49.62
N GLY A 178 -7.95 -12.39 -48.65
CA GLY A 178 -6.54 -12.09 -48.38
C GLY A 178 -6.17 -12.45 -46.95
N SER A 179 -4.96 -12.88 -46.62
CA SER A 179 -3.82 -13.45 -47.35
C SER A 179 -2.84 -13.89 -46.26
N GLU A 180 -2.15 -14.99 -46.52
CA GLU A 180 -1.06 -15.55 -45.71
C GLU A 180 0.24 -14.71 -45.75
N ARG A 181 1.19 -15.14 -44.90
CA ARG A 181 2.66 -14.93 -44.86
C ARG A 181 3.17 -13.79 -43.95
N GLY A 182 4.25 -13.98 -43.17
CA GLY A 182 5.14 -15.14 -43.00
C GLY A 182 6.43 -14.78 -42.21
N LEU A 183 7.31 -15.80 -42.08
CA LEU A 183 8.79 -15.75 -42.03
C LEU A 183 9.44 -15.13 -40.77
N ASP A 184 10.59 -15.58 -40.22
CA ASP A 184 11.52 -16.66 -40.55
C ASP A 184 12.50 -16.93 -39.39
N SER A 185 13.28 -18.00 -39.55
CA SER A 185 14.24 -18.65 -38.63
C SER A 185 15.67 -18.08 -38.62
N SER A 186 16.51 -18.68 -37.74
CA SER A 186 17.95 -19.00 -37.91
C SER A 186 18.95 -18.02 -37.26
N ALA A 187 19.80 -18.36 -36.25
CA ALA A 187 20.84 -19.39 -36.04
C ALA A 187 22.27 -19.01 -36.52
N GLY A 188 23.28 -19.27 -35.67
CA GLY A 188 24.65 -19.59 -36.06
C GLY A 188 25.78 -18.69 -35.55
N GLY A 189 26.74 -19.28 -34.82
CA GLY A 189 28.07 -18.70 -34.53
C GLY A 189 28.93 -19.58 -33.62
N VAL A 190 30.07 -20.07 -34.14
CA VAL A 190 30.93 -21.16 -33.66
C VAL A 190 32.32 -20.61 -33.25
N LEU A 191 32.83 -20.96 -32.04
CA LEU A 191 34.17 -21.44 -31.55
C LEU A 191 35.51 -21.17 -32.34
N PRO A 192 36.77 -21.40 -31.81
CA PRO A 192 37.35 -21.65 -30.44
C PRO A 192 38.82 -21.06 -30.17
N PRO A 193 39.86 -21.72 -29.53
CA PRO A 193 40.76 -21.15 -28.47
C PRO A 193 42.29 -21.17 -28.83
N PRO A 194 43.27 -21.08 -27.88
CA PRO A 194 44.03 -22.30 -27.44
C PRO A 194 44.74 -22.27 -26.04
N HIS A 195 45.35 -23.42 -25.69
CA HIS A 195 46.06 -23.86 -24.46
C HIS A 195 47.54 -23.44 -24.33
N THR A 196 48.14 -23.55 -23.13
CA THR A 196 49.29 -24.46 -22.80
C THR A 196 49.72 -24.45 -21.32
N ASP A 197 49.98 -25.66 -20.79
CA ASP A 197 50.68 -25.96 -19.52
C ASP A 197 52.21 -25.87 -19.69
N THR A 198 52.97 -25.51 -18.64
CA THR A 198 54.38 -25.90 -18.49
C THR A 198 54.78 -25.98 -17.00
N LEU A 199 55.37 -27.12 -16.65
CA LEU A 199 55.89 -27.55 -15.35
C LEU A 199 57.06 -26.68 -14.85
N VAL A 200 57.14 -26.45 -13.53
CA VAL A 200 58.39 -26.10 -12.84
C VAL A 200 58.59 -27.06 -11.67
N THR A 201 59.76 -27.68 -11.70
CA THR A 201 60.29 -28.68 -10.79
C THR A 201 60.80 -28.01 -9.51
N ASP A 202 60.43 -28.59 -8.37
CA ASP A 202 60.93 -28.28 -7.05
C ASP A 202 62.39 -28.73 -6.89
N GLY A 203 63.20 -27.94 -6.20
CA GLY A 203 64.61 -28.24 -5.94
C GLY A 203 65.29 -27.16 -5.12
N ASN A 204 64.99 -27.10 -3.82
CA ASN A 204 65.81 -26.37 -2.85
C ASN A 204 66.50 -27.40 -1.93
N VAL A 205 67.82 -27.43 -2.00
CA VAL A 205 68.71 -28.21 -1.14
C VAL A 205 69.38 -27.23 -0.18
N ASP A 206 69.22 -27.49 1.11
CA ASP A 206 69.95 -26.89 2.22
C ASP A 206 71.47 -26.95 2.02
N GLY A 207 72.19 -25.91 2.46
CA GLY A 207 73.64 -25.88 2.43
C GLY A 207 74.26 -24.70 3.17
N ASP A 208 74.21 -24.76 4.50
CA ASP A 208 75.01 -23.96 5.43
C ASP A 208 76.52 -24.23 5.21
N SER A 209 77.32 -23.17 5.03
CA SER A 209 78.71 -23.17 5.49
C SER A 209 79.31 -21.78 5.54
N SER A 210 79.98 -21.54 6.65
CA SER A 210 80.56 -20.29 7.10
C SER A 210 82.07 -20.25 6.85
N GLN A 211 82.58 -19.01 6.72
CA GLN A 211 83.94 -18.54 6.96
C GLN A 211 85.11 -19.08 6.12
N SER A 212 85.71 -18.18 5.33
CA SER A 212 87.16 -17.91 5.43
C SER A 212 87.49 -16.53 4.86
N GLU A 213 88.10 -15.72 5.72
CA GLU A 213 88.69 -14.42 5.42
C GLU A 213 89.96 -14.64 4.59
N GLU A 214 89.80 -14.76 3.27
CA GLU A 214 90.91 -14.91 2.33
C GLU A 214 91.16 -13.56 1.66
N LYS A 215 92.30 -12.97 2.04
CA LYS A 215 92.99 -11.84 1.40
C LYS A 215 92.71 -11.84 -0.12
N LEU A 216 92.00 -10.82 -0.62
CA LEU A 216 91.74 -10.62 -2.04
C LEU A 216 93.07 -10.54 -2.81
N GLU A 217 93.53 -11.68 -3.33
CA GLU A 217 94.54 -11.73 -4.37
C GLU A 217 93.87 -11.28 -5.67
N LEU A 218 94.40 -10.19 -6.22
CA LEU A 218 93.96 -9.56 -7.45
C LEU A 218 94.00 -10.55 -8.61
N PHE A 219 92.85 -11.17 -8.91
CA PHE A 219 92.65 -11.91 -10.15
C PHE A 219 92.55 -10.91 -11.32
N SER A 220 93.70 -10.53 -11.87
CA SER A 220 93.84 -10.16 -13.28
C SER A 220 95.30 -9.86 -13.58
N SER A 221 95.96 -10.80 -14.25
CA SER A 221 97.32 -10.61 -14.73
C SER A 221 97.38 -9.83 -16.05
N GLU A 222 96.24 -9.47 -16.66
CA GLU A 222 96.18 -8.80 -17.97
C GLU A 222 95.08 -7.70 -18.00
N PRO A 223 95.37 -6.45 -18.39
CA PRO A 223 94.40 -5.34 -18.43
C PRO A 223 93.15 -5.61 -19.28
N HIS A 224 93.25 -6.54 -20.23
CA HIS A 224 92.15 -6.90 -21.13
C HIS A 224 91.09 -7.77 -20.44
N GLN A 225 91.47 -8.55 -19.42
CA GLN A 225 90.53 -9.40 -18.68
C GLN A 225 89.57 -8.58 -17.81
N ILE A 226 90.02 -7.43 -17.28
CA ILE A 226 89.17 -6.47 -16.58
C ILE A 226 88.24 -5.76 -17.55
N LEU A 227 88.74 -5.39 -18.73
CA LEU A 227 87.93 -4.73 -19.75
C LEU A 227 86.81 -5.66 -20.25
N ASP A 228 87.10 -6.92 -20.51
CA ASP A 228 86.09 -7.93 -20.89
C ASP A 228 85.04 -8.10 -19.78
N LEU A 229 85.45 -8.20 -18.52
CA LEU A 229 84.52 -8.30 -17.39
C LEU A 229 83.64 -7.05 -17.25
N VAL A 230 84.20 -5.86 -17.41
CA VAL A 230 83.43 -4.59 -17.40
C VAL A 230 82.48 -4.53 -18.58
N THR A 231 82.89 -5.03 -19.75
CA THR A 231 82.04 -5.06 -20.94
C THR A 231 80.87 -6.03 -20.75
N GLU A 232 81.13 -7.23 -20.23
CA GLU A 232 80.08 -8.20 -19.87
C GLU A 232 79.14 -7.66 -18.79
N PHE A 233 79.68 -6.99 -17.76
CA PHE A 233 78.87 -6.35 -16.73
C PHE A 233 78.03 -5.20 -17.30
N THR A 234 78.57 -4.43 -18.25
CA THR A 234 77.85 -3.36 -18.94
C THR A 234 76.72 -3.95 -19.78
N ASP A 235 76.96 -5.04 -20.51
CA ASP A 235 75.94 -5.75 -21.28
C ASP A 235 74.84 -6.33 -20.38
N GLN A 236 75.19 -6.87 -19.22
CA GLN A 236 74.22 -7.32 -18.20
C GLN A 236 73.37 -6.17 -17.67
N VAL A 237 73.97 -5.03 -17.34
CA VAL A 237 73.26 -3.83 -16.86
C VAL A 237 72.33 -3.27 -17.95
N LEU A 238 72.76 -3.24 -19.21
CA LEU A 238 71.94 -2.80 -20.34
C LEU A 238 70.78 -3.78 -20.61
N SER A 239 71.02 -5.08 -20.51
CA SER A 239 69.99 -6.11 -20.59
C SER A 239 68.94 -5.95 -19.48
N LEU A 240 69.39 -5.77 -18.23
CA LEU A 240 68.50 -5.55 -17.08
C LEU A 240 67.67 -4.27 -17.25
N THR A 241 68.30 -3.19 -17.74
CA THR A 241 67.61 -1.92 -18.03
C THR A 241 66.55 -2.10 -19.12
N ARG A 242 66.84 -2.88 -20.17
CA ARG A 242 65.87 -3.19 -21.22
C ARG A 242 64.71 -4.03 -20.70
N ILE A 243 64.97 -5.02 -19.85
CA ILE A 243 63.94 -5.85 -19.22
C ILE A 243 63.06 -4.98 -18.30
N SER A 244 63.65 -4.13 -17.45
CA SER A 244 62.91 -3.18 -16.60
C SER A 244 61.97 -2.30 -17.42
N ASN A 245 62.49 -1.65 -18.47
CA ASN A 245 61.69 -0.79 -19.34
C ASN A 245 60.58 -1.56 -20.08
N TRP A 246 60.82 -2.84 -20.42
CA TRP A 246 59.81 -3.68 -21.06
C TRP A 246 58.67 -4.07 -20.11
N VAL A 247 58.96 -4.24 -18.81
CA VAL A 247 57.96 -4.55 -17.78
C VAL A 247 57.24 -3.29 -17.26
N ASP A 248 57.89 -2.14 -17.25
CA ASP A 248 57.35 -0.90 -16.68
C ASP A 248 56.08 -0.41 -17.39
N GLU A 249 56.01 -0.51 -18.72
CA GLU A 249 54.84 -0.05 -19.48
C GLU A 249 53.58 -0.92 -19.27
N PRO A 250 53.64 -2.27 -19.43
CA PRO A 250 52.47 -3.11 -19.14
C PRO A 250 52.08 -3.08 -17.66
N LEU A 251 53.03 -2.82 -16.75
CA LEU A 251 52.72 -2.63 -15.32
C LEU A 251 51.90 -1.36 -15.08
N LYS A 252 52.24 -0.24 -15.74
CA LYS A 252 51.45 0.99 -15.66
C LYS A 252 50.05 0.82 -16.24
N GLU A 253 49.94 0.14 -17.38
CA GLU A 253 48.65 -0.16 -18.02
C GLU A 253 47.79 -1.01 -17.08
N LEU A 254 48.35 -2.06 -16.48
CA LEU A 254 47.65 -2.88 -15.50
C LEU A 254 47.22 -2.07 -14.27
N MET A 255 48.06 -1.18 -13.75
CA MET A 255 47.70 -0.31 -12.63
C MET A 255 46.55 0.63 -12.99
N GLN A 256 46.55 1.19 -14.19
CA GLN A 256 45.46 2.02 -14.69
C GLN A 256 44.16 1.22 -14.85
N ASP A 257 44.24 -0.01 -15.34
CA ASP A 257 43.08 -0.91 -15.45
C ASP A 257 42.51 -1.26 -14.08
N ILE A 258 43.35 -1.55 -13.09
CA ILE A 258 42.93 -1.80 -11.71
C ILE A 258 42.26 -0.55 -11.12
N GLU A 259 42.84 0.63 -11.31
CA GLU A 259 42.28 1.90 -10.81
C GLU A 259 40.92 2.20 -11.45
N THR A 260 40.81 2.03 -12.77
CA THR A 260 39.54 2.26 -13.48
C THR A 260 38.49 1.22 -13.11
N ASN A 261 38.86 -0.04 -12.90
CA ASN A 261 37.95 -1.07 -12.44
C ASN A 261 37.51 -0.84 -10.99
N SER A 262 38.42 -0.42 -10.11
CA SER A 262 38.10 -0.03 -8.72
C SER A 262 37.09 1.11 -8.69
N ARG A 263 37.29 2.15 -9.52
CA ARG A 263 36.34 3.26 -9.63
C ARG A 263 34.96 2.81 -10.11
N LYS A 264 34.90 1.95 -11.14
CA LYS A 264 33.62 1.38 -11.62
C LYS A 264 32.93 0.57 -10.53
N MET A 265 33.67 -0.26 -9.79
CA MET A 265 33.10 -1.02 -8.67
C MET A 265 32.59 -0.11 -7.56
N GLU A 266 33.26 1.01 -7.29
CA GLU A 266 32.81 1.99 -6.30
C GLU A 266 31.55 2.72 -6.76
N GLU A 267 31.48 3.16 -8.01
CA GLU A 267 30.28 3.72 -8.64
C GLU A 267 29.11 2.72 -8.61
N ASP A 268 29.33 1.47 -9.01
CA ASP A 268 28.33 0.40 -8.94
C ASP A 268 27.87 0.17 -7.49
N GLY A 269 28.80 0.21 -6.53
CA GLY A 269 28.51 0.15 -5.10
C GLY A 269 27.57 1.27 -4.65
N GLU A 270 27.88 2.52 -5.01
CA GLU A 270 27.04 3.68 -4.72
C GLU A 270 25.65 3.53 -5.34
N THR A 271 25.55 3.10 -6.62
CA THR A 271 24.24 2.90 -7.27
C THR A 271 23.42 1.82 -6.57
N LEU A 272 24.05 0.71 -6.14
CA LEU A 272 23.37 -0.34 -5.38
C LEU A 272 22.91 0.15 -4.02
N THR A 273 23.71 0.97 -3.32
CA THR A 273 23.26 1.56 -2.05
C THR A 273 22.05 2.47 -2.23
N LEU A 274 22.02 3.28 -3.30
CA LEU A 274 20.89 4.15 -3.63
C LEU A 274 19.62 3.35 -3.95
N GLN A 275 19.74 2.28 -4.74
CA GLN A 275 18.62 1.37 -5.04
C GLN A 275 18.10 0.67 -3.78
N LEU A 276 19.00 0.30 -2.86
CA LEU A 276 18.66 -0.34 -1.61
C LEU A 276 17.86 0.63 -0.72
N ASP A 277 18.29 1.88 -0.62
CA ASP A 277 17.58 2.92 0.14
C ASP A 277 16.23 3.28 -0.50
N GLU A 278 16.15 3.37 -1.82
CA GLU A 278 14.87 3.53 -2.54
C GLU A 278 13.90 2.37 -2.24
N MET A 279 14.40 1.13 -2.28
CA MET A 279 13.61 -0.05 -1.95
C MET A 279 13.14 -0.05 -0.49
N LYS A 280 13.98 0.39 0.46
CA LYS A 280 13.59 0.56 1.87
C LYS A 280 12.46 1.58 2.02
N ASP A 281 12.57 2.73 1.35
CA ASP A 281 11.55 3.78 1.40
C ASP A 281 10.22 3.29 0.81
N ARG A 282 10.27 2.57 -0.31
CA ARG A 282 9.09 1.93 -0.91
C ARG A 282 8.45 0.92 0.04
N ILE A 283 9.24 0.08 0.71
CA ILE A 283 8.76 -0.88 1.71
C ILE A 283 8.10 -0.15 2.88
N ALA A 284 8.71 0.93 3.38
CA ALA A 284 8.16 1.72 4.49
C ALA A 284 6.80 2.34 4.10
N SER A 285 6.69 2.94 2.91
CA SER A 285 5.44 3.46 2.37
C SER A 285 4.38 2.36 2.21
N ASP A 286 4.76 1.19 1.69
CA ASP A 286 3.86 0.04 1.57
C ASP A 286 3.36 -0.46 2.93
N GLN A 287 4.22 -0.51 3.94
CA GLN A 287 3.84 -0.87 5.30
C GLN A 287 2.85 0.13 5.91
N GLU A 288 3.03 1.43 5.67
CA GLU A 288 2.08 2.46 6.10
C GLU A 288 0.72 2.32 5.41
N ARG A 289 0.72 2.08 4.08
CA ARG A 289 -0.50 1.80 3.31
C ARG A 289 -1.22 0.57 3.83
N ALA A 290 -0.48 -0.51 4.08
CA ALA A 290 -1.02 -1.76 4.64
C ALA A 290 -1.60 -1.55 6.04
N ALA A 291 -0.93 -0.79 6.91
CA ALA A 291 -1.43 -0.46 8.24
C ALA A 291 -2.72 0.38 8.17
N THR A 292 -2.79 1.34 7.25
CA THR A 292 -3.99 2.15 7.01
C THR A 292 -5.14 1.29 6.49
N LEU A 293 -4.88 0.42 5.52
CA LEU A 293 -5.89 -0.50 4.99
C LEU A 293 -6.39 -1.45 6.06
N LYS A 294 -5.50 -2.00 6.89
CA LYS A 294 -5.86 -2.87 8.02
C LYS A 294 -6.80 -2.17 8.99
N ARG A 295 -6.54 -0.89 9.33
CA ARG A 295 -7.45 -0.09 10.16
C ARG A 295 -8.81 0.12 9.50
N LYS A 296 -8.85 0.39 8.19
CA LYS A 296 -10.10 0.53 7.43
C LYS A 296 -10.91 -0.77 7.41
N VAL A 297 -10.25 -1.91 7.17
CA VAL A 297 -10.90 -3.23 7.20
C VAL A 297 -11.43 -3.53 8.60
N GLN A 298 -10.64 -3.30 9.65
CA GLN A 298 -11.11 -3.48 11.03
C GLN A 298 -12.32 -2.60 11.37
N LEU A 299 -12.35 -1.37 10.89
CA LEU A 299 -13.49 -0.47 11.07
C LEU A 299 -14.71 -0.92 10.27
N HIS A 300 -14.52 -1.46 9.06
CA HIS A 300 -15.60 -2.06 8.28
C HIS A 300 -16.14 -3.34 8.93
N ASP A 301 -15.28 -4.17 9.51
CA ASP A 301 -15.69 -5.38 10.22
C ASP A 301 -16.45 -5.05 11.53
N SER A 302 -16.14 -3.93 12.18
CA SER A 302 -16.86 -3.47 13.37
C SER A 302 -18.19 -2.79 13.02
N LEU A 303 -18.24 -2.05 11.90
CA LEU A 303 -19.46 -1.54 11.28
C LEU A 303 -20.13 -2.65 10.47
N LYS A 304 -20.69 -3.65 11.14
CA LYS A 304 -21.41 -4.75 10.48
C LYS A 304 -22.38 -4.22 9.42
N THR A 305 -22.45 -4.94 8.30
CA THR A 305 -23.29 -4.65 7.11
C THR A 305 -24.77 -4.44 7.41
N GLU A 306 -25.26 -4.93 8.55
CA GLU A 306 -26.64 -4.81 8.99
C GLU A 306 -27.10 -3.35 9.14
N ASP A 307 -26.23 -2.45 9.63
CA ASP A 307 -26.57 -1.02 9.74
C ASP A 307 -26.59 -0.33 8.36
N HIS A 308 -25.75 -0.76 7.42
CA HIS A 308 -25.73 -0.22 6.06
C HIS A 308 -26.89 -0.74 5.19
N ASP A 309 -27.21 -2.02 5.30
CA ASP A 309 -28.32 -2.65 4.59
C ASP A 309 -29.66 -2.08 5.09
N THR A 310 -29.82 -1.88 6.40
CA THR A 310 -31.01 -1.24 6.97
C THR A 310 -31.19 0.22 6.52
N ILE A 311 -30.10 1.00 6.45
CA ILE A 311 -30.13 2.36 5.92
C ILE A 311 -30.45 2.36 4.42
N SER A 312 -29.85 1.44 3.64
CA SER A 312 -30.08 1.30 2.21
C SER A 312 -31.54 0.93 1.91
N ASP A 313 -32.12 0.01 2.68
CA ASP A 313 -33.52 -0.38 2.56
C ASP A 313 -34.46 0.78 2.93
N ALA A 314 -34.18 1.51 4.02
CA ALA A 314 -34.96 2.68 4.42
C ALA A 314 -34.94 3.78 3.34
N LEU A 315 -33.77 4.05 2.75
CA LEU A 315 -33.62 4.95 1.61
C LEU A 315 -34.39 4.44 0.39
N GLY A 316 -34.34 3.13 0.11
CA GLY A 316 -35.07 2.50 -0.98
C GLY A 316 -36.59 2.67 -0.86
N VAL A 317 -37.14 2.58 0.35
CA VAL A 317 -38.55 2.86 0.64
C VAL A 317 -38.88 4.33 0.38
N LYS A 318 -38.04 5.26 0.86
CA LYS A 318 -38.26 6.70 0.65
C LYS A 318 -38.16 7.12 -0.81
N ILE A 319 -37.19 6.59 -1.55
CA ILE A 319 -37.05 6.81 -3.00
C ILE A 319 -38.28 6.26 -3.73
N SER A 320 -38.80 5.11 -3.32
CA SER A 320 -40.02 4.55 -3.89
C SER A 320 -41.25 5.42 -3.61
N GLU A 321 -41.36 6.02 -2.43
CA GLU A 321 -42.42 6.98 -2.08
C GLU A 321 -42.35 8.23 -2.96
N VAL A 322 -41.17 8.83 -3.10
CA VAL A 322 -40.95 10.02 -3.94
C VAL A 322 -41.22 9.72 -5.41
N HIS A 323 -40.71 8.60 -5.92
CA HIS A 323 -40.97 8.17 -7.30
C HIS A 323 -42.47 8.01 -7.56
N ARG A 324 -43.21 7.42 -6.61
CA ARG A 324 -44.67 7.28 -6.71
C ARG A 324 -45.38 8.63 -6.78
N CYS A 325 -44.91 9.62 -6.03
CA CYS A 325 -45.51 10.95 -6.00
C CYS A 325 -45.15 11.79 -7.25
N CYS A 326 -43.93 11.67 -7.76
CA CYS A 326 -43.39 12.60 -8.76
C CYS A 326 -43.43 12.07 -10.21
N VAL A 327 -43.42 10.75 -10.41
CA VAL A 327 -43.29 10.13 -11.75
C VAL A 327 -44.50 9.28 -12.12
N ASP A 328 -44.74 8.16 -11.44
CA ASP A 328 -45.86 7.25 -11.76
C ASP A 328 -46.48 6.69 -10.47
N SER A 329 -47.81 6.80 -10.36
CA SER A 329 -48.56 6.25 -9.23
C SER A 329 -48.64 4.71 -9.26
N ARG A 330 -48.24 4.07 -10.36
CA ARG A 330 -48.26 2.61 -10.53
C ARG A 330 -47.02 1.95 -9.90
N LEU A 331 -47.22 0.77 -9.32
CA LEU A 331 -46.16 -0.06 -8.74
C LEU A 331 -45.34 -0.71 -9.86
N THR A 332 -44.34 0.01 -10.37
CA THR A 332 -43.34 -0.54 -11.28
C THR A 332 -42.23 -1.25 -10.50
N TYR A 333 -41.91 -2.48 -10.88
CA TYR A 333 -40.76 -3.26 -10.36
C TYR A 333 -39.45 -2.69 -10.89
N LEU A 334 -39.13 -1.46 -10.49
CA LEU A 334 -37.88 -0.80 -10.79
C LEU A 334 -36.96 -0.89 -9.57
N SER A 335 -35.66 -1.06 -9.84
CA SER A 335 -34.63 -0.97 -8.82
C SER A 335 -34.61 0.44 -8.20
N THR A 336 -34.07 0.56 -6.99
CA THR A 336 -33.94 1.85 -6.29
C THR A 336 -33.22 2.90 -7.13
N LEU A 337 -32.17 2.49 -7.86
CA LEU A 337 -31.40 3.38 -8.70
C LEU A 337 -32.20 3.86 -9.92
N GLU A 338 -32.91 2.95 -10.59
CA GLU A 338 -33.76 3.32 -11.74
C GLU A 338 -34.89 4.28 -11.34
N LYS A 339 -35.50 4.06 -10.16
CA LYS A 339 -36.48 4.99 -9.58
C LYS A 339 -35.86 6.36 -9.34
N LEU A 340 -34.63 6.42 -8.83
CA LEU A 340 -33.94 7.67 -8.59
C LEU A 340 -33.61 8.41 -9.90
N SER A 341 -33.10 7.70 -10.92
CA SER A 341 -32.83 8.25 -12.24
C SER A 341 -34.09 8.80 -12.91
N SER A 342 -35.23 8.13 -12.73
CA SER A 342 -36.52 8.60 -13.22
C SER A 342 -36.96 9.91 -12.54
N VAL A 343 -36.79 10.01 -11.22
CA VAL A 343 -37.06 11.24 -10.46
C VAL A 343 -36.13 12.37 -10.91
N GLU A 344 -34.83 12.09 -11.05
CA GLU A 344 -33.83 13.07 -11.51
C GLU A 344 -34.16 13.59 -12.92
N TYR A 345 -34.52 12.68 -13.83
CA TYR A 345 -34.97 13.05 -15.16
C TYR A 345 -36.21 13.95 -15.12
N ARG A 346 -37.19 13.62 -14.28
CA ARG A 346 -38.41 14.44 -14.12
C ARG A 346 -38.09 15.83 -13.57
N ILE A 347 -37.21 15.92 -12.58
CA ILE A 347 -36.74 17.19 -12.01
C ILE A 347 -36.03 18.01 -13.08
N SER A 348 -35.11 17.40 -13.84
CA SER A 348 -34.37 18.07 -14.91
C SER A 348 -35.31 18.63 -15.98
N LEU A 349 -36.32 17.86 -16.38
CA LEU A 349 -37.33 18.29 -17.33
C LEU A 349 -38.16 19.48 -16.79
N LEU A 350 -38.54 19.45 -15.51
CA LEU A 350 -39.23 20.56 -14.86
C LEU A 350 -38.37 21.83 -14.81
N PHE A 351 -37.07 21.70 -14.53
CA PHE A 351 -36.15 22.83 -14.56
C PHE A 351 -36.02 23.44 -15.95
N GLN A 352 -35.88 22.61 -17.00
CA GLN A 352 -35.88 23.09 -18.38
C GLN A 352 -37.18 23.81 -18.75
N PHE A 353 -38.34 23.30 -18.29
CA PHE A 353 -39.60 24.00 -18.45
C PHE A 353 -39.62 25.33 -17.70
N MET A 354 -39.12 25.39 -16.48
CA MET A 354 -39.04 26.65 -15.73
C MET A 354 -38.15 27.69 -16.40
N GLU A 355 -37.02 27.28 -16.97
CA GLU A 355 -36.08 28.17 -17.66
C GLU A 355 -36.59 28.66 -19.03
N SER A 356 -37.38 27.83 -19.71
CA SER A 356 -37.97 28.18 -21.02
C SER A 356 -39.21 29.06 -20.93
N ILE A 357 -39.79 29.28 -19.74
CA ILE A 357 -40.94 30.19 -19.57
C ILE A 357 -40.52 31.61 -19.98
N PRO A 358 -41.19 32.22 -20.97
CA PRO A 358 -40.88 33.57 -21.41
C PRO A 358 -41.05 34.60 -20.30
N LYS A 359 -40.08 35.51 -20.16
CA LYS A 359 -40.07 36.55 -19.11
C LYS A 359 -41.34 37.41 -19.08
N GLY A 360 -41.91 37.72 -20.25
CA GLY A 360 -43.15 38.50 -20.34
C GLY A 360 -44.37 37.78 -19.74
N SER A 361 -44.52 36.48 -20.01
CA SER A 361 -45.58 35.66 -19.41
C SER A 361 -45.41 35.57 -17.89
N LEU A 362 -44.17 35.38 -17.42
CA LEU A 362 -43.86 35.33 -16.00
C LEU A 362 -44.22 36.64 -15.27
N GLU A 363 -43.94 37.79 -15.89
CA GLU A 363 -44.26 39.09 -15.31
C GLU A 363 -45.77 39.33 -15.23
N THR A 364 -46.53 38.96 -16.27
CA THR A 364 -48.00 39.02 -16.21
C THR A 364 -48.57 38.11 -15.12
N LEU A 365 -48.04 36.90 -14.96
CA LEU A 365 -48.45 35.97 -13.91
C LEU A 365 -48.12 36.51 -12.50
N ARG A 366 -46.97 37.18 -12.34
CA ARG A 366 -46.61 37.87 -11.09
C ARG A 366 -47.60 38.98 -10.77
N LEU A 367 -47.91 39.84 -11.74
CA LEU A 367 -48.90 40.92 -11.56
C LEU A 367 -50.28 40.36 -11.19
N ILE A 368 -50.73 39.30 -11.86
CA ILE A 368 -52.00 38.63 -11.52
C ILE A 368 -51.96 38.10 -10.08
N LYS A 369 -50.91 37.35 -9.70
CA LYS A 369 -50.76 36.81 -8.34
C LYS A 369 -50.71 37.90 -7.28
N ASP A 370 -49.97 38.98 -7.52
CA ASP A 370 -49.84 40.10 -6.59
C ASP A 370 -51.13 40.92 -6.52
N SER A 371 -51.87 41.04 -7.63
CA SER A 371 -53.21 41.63 -7.65
C SER A 371 -54.25 40.79 -6.89
N ASP A 372 -54.21 39.45 -7.02
CA ASP A 372 -55.07 38.53 -6.27
C ASP A 372 -54.77 38.60 -4.77
N ARG A 373 -53.48 38.58 -4.39
CA ARG A 373 -53.05 38.76 -3.00
C ARG A 373 -53.55 40.10 -2.43
N SER A 374 -53.42 41.17 -3.20
CA SER A 374 -53.88 42.51 -2.80
C SER A 374 -55.41 42.61 -2.77
N SER A 375 -56.11 41.85 -3.61
CA SER A 375 -57.57 41.74 -3.61
C SER A 375 -58.06 41.02 -2.36
N ARG A 376 -57.46 39.87 -2.00
CA ARG A 376 -57.79 39.12 -0.78
C ARG A 376 -57.61 39.97 0.48
N LEU A 377 -56.53 40.74 0.56
CA LEU A 377 -56.29 41.62 1.71
C LEU A 377 -57.37 42.71 1.83
N ARG A 378 -57.77 43.32 0.70
CA ARG A 378 -58.87 44.30 0.67
C ARG A 378 -60.20 43.66 1.05
N GLU A 379 -60.48 42.46 0.55
CA GLU A 379 -61.70 41.72 0.88
C GLU A 379 -61.77 41.38 2.37
N GLU A 380 -60.66 40.95 2.98
CA GLU A 380 -60.57 40.71 4.43
C GLU A 380 -60.77 41.98 5.24
N GLN A 381 -60.19 43.12 4.84
CA GLN A 381 -60.41 44.41 5.50
C GLN A 381 -61.87 44.86 5.45
N VAL A 382 -62.50 44.77 4.27
CA VAL A 382 -63.91 45.10 4.10
C VAL A 382 -64.81 44.16 4.90
N LYS A 383 -64.49 42.85 4.96
CA LYS A 383 -65.22 41.90 5.82
C LYS A 383 -65.12 42.29 7.29
N LEU A 384 -63.93 42.67 7.77
CA LEU A 384 -63.73 43.11 9.15
C LEU A 384 -64.50 44.40 9.46
N GLU A 385 -64.54 45.36 8.55
CA GLU A 385 -65.32 46.60 8.71
C GLU A 385 -66.83 46.32 8.72
N ARG A 386 -67.31 45.46 7.81
CA ARG A 386 -68.71 45.00 7.79
C ARG A 386 -69.08 44.29 9.08
N GLU A 387 -68.22 43.42 9.59
CA GLU A 387 -68.45 42.72 10.86
C GLU A 387 -68.51 43.70 12.04
N LYS A 388 -67.59 44.66 12.13
CA LYS A 388 -67.63 45.74 13.13
C LYS A 388 -68.91 46.57 13.04
N HIS A 389 -69.33 46.92 11.82
CA HIS A 389 -70.56 47.68 11.59
C HIS A 389 -71.79 46.88 12.03
N LEU A 390 -71.88 45.61 11.63
CA LEU A 390 -72.95 44.69 12.05
C LEU A 390 -72.96 44.49 13.56
N GLU A 391 -71.80 44.37 14.21
CA GLU A 391 -71.68 44.26 15.66
C GLU A 391 -72.17 45.54 16.36
N MET A 392 -71.83 46.71 15.82
CA MET A 392 -72.31 48.01 16.32
C MET A 392 -73.83 48.15 16.18
N LEU A 393 -74.40 47.78 15.03
CA LEU A 393 -75.86 47.74 14.83
C LEU A 393 -76.51 46.76 15.82
N LYS A 394 -75.94 45.57 15.99
CA LYS A 394 -76.43 44.58 16.94
C LYS A 394 -76.40 45.11 18.38
N LYS A 395 -75.33 45.78 18.79
CA LYS A 395 -75.22 46.45 20.11
C LYS A 395 -76.22 47.61 20.24
N CYS A 396 -76.47 48.38 19.19
CA CYS A 396 -77.47 49.45 19.20
C CYS A 396 -78.89 48.89 19.35
N LYS A 397 -79.23 47.86 18.56
CA LYS A 397 -80.50 47.14 18.65
C LYS A 397 -80.68 46.52 20.03
N GLN A 398 -79.66 45.84 20.56
CA GLN A 398 -79.71 45.29 21.91
C GLN A 398 -79.95 46.38 22.97
N ARG A 399 -79.21 47.50 22.92
CA ARG A 399 -79.42 48.65 23.83
C ARG A 399 -80.83 49.26 23.73
N SER A 400 -81.48 49.19 22.57
CA SER A 400 -82.85 49.65 22.40
C SER A 400 -83.89 48.67 22.92
N MET A 401 -83.61 47.36 22.85
CA MET A 401 -84.48 46.29 23.34
C MET A 401 -84.32 46.05 24.85
N ASP A 402 -83.14 46.37 25.40
CA ASP A 402 -82.91 46.37 26.84
C ASP A 402 -83.81 47.44 27.46
N GLU A 403 -84.73 47.01 28.34
CA GLU A 403 -85.64 47.93 29.01
C GLU A 403 -84.83 49.01 29.73
N GLY A 404 -84.92 50.26 29.24
CA GLY A 404 -84.35 51.39 29.92
C GLY A 404 -84.84 51.40 31.36
N LYS A 405 -83.92 51.46 32.34
CA LYS A 405 -84.25 51.46 33.77
C LYS A 405 -85.47 52.36 34.00
N LYS A 406 -86.59 51.78 34.44
CA LYS A 406 -87.84 52.52 34.70
C LYS A 406 -87.47 53.67 35.63
N LYS A 407 -87.49 54.91 35.11
CA LYS A 407 -87.19 56.10 35.90
C LYS A 407 -88.29 56.18 36.97
N THR A 408 -87.97 55.76 38.19
CA THR A 408 -88.77 56.00 39.40
C THR A 408 -88.64 57.49 39.77
N GLY A 409 -89.11 58.35 38.87
CA GLY A 409 -89.19 59.79 39.03
C GLY A 409 -90.63 60.26 38.89
N ARG A 410 -90.93 61.47 39.38
CA ARG A 410 -92.26 62.09 39.22
C ARG A 410 -92.64 62.10 37.73
N LYS A 411 -93.84 61.62 37.39
CA LYS A 411 -94.40 61.68 36.04
C LYS A 411 -94.25 63.09 35.48
N LEU A 412 -93.56 63.22 34.33
CA LEU A 412 -93.54 64.46 33.56
C LEU A 412 -94.99 64.81 33.21
N ARG A 413 -95.44 65.99 33.64
CA ARG A 413 -96.75 66.50 33.21
C ARG A 413 -96.62 67.01 31.77
N PRO A 414 -97.52 66.61 30.86
CA PRO A 414 -97.60 67.23 29.54
C PRO A 414 -97.79 68.74 29.73
N ARG A 415 -96.92 69.55 29.10
CA ARG A 415 -97.02 71.03 29.16
C ARG A 415 -98.03 71.58 28.15
N CYS A 416 -98.65 70.71 27.36
CA CYS A 416 -99.64 71.05 26.36
C CYS A 416 -100.49 69.81 26.05
N PHE A 417 -101.78 70.01 25.82
CA PHE A 417 -102.66 69.01 25.20
C PHE A 417 -102.47 69.14 23.68
N PRO A 418 -101.98 68.10 22.98
CA PRO A 418 -101.93 68.14 21.53
C PRO A 418 -103.36 68.19 20.99
N VAL A 419 -103.62 69.20 20.16
CA VAL A 419 -104.89 69.33 19.43
C VAL A 419 -104.93 68.19 18.41
N GLU A 420 -106.01 67.41 18.42
CA GLU A 420 -106.24 66.35 17.42
C GLU A 420 -106.40 66.98 16.03
N GLN A 421 -105.30 67.03 15.27
CA GLN A 421 -105.38 67.20 13.83
C GLN A 421 -105.84 65.86 13.24
N LYS A 422 -107.03 65.85 12.64
CA LYS A 422 -107.51 64.74 11.82
C LYS A 422 -106.62 64.64 10.59
N ILE A 423 -105.57 63.82 10.66
CA ILE A 423 -104.79 63.41 9.51
C ILE A 423 -105.50 62.19 8.93
N THR A 424 -106.10 62.36 7.77
CA THR A 424 -106.52 61.25 6.91
C THR A 424 -105.25 60.59 6.40
N VAL A 425 -104.94 59.38 6.88
CA VAL A 425 -103.86 58.55 6.33
C VAL A 425 -104.37 57.97 5.02
N SER A 426 -103.85 58.45 3.90
CA SER A 426 -103.82 57.69 2.66
C SER A 426 -102.67 56.69 2.75
N GLU A 427 -103.00 55.40 2.75
CA GLU A 427 -102.04 54.33 2.43
C GLU A 427 -101.60 54.52 0.99
N GLU A 428 -100.41 55.09 0.81
CA GLU A 428 -99.64 54.91 -0.41
C GLU A 428 -98.29 54.32 -0.01
N ASP A 429 -98.26 52.99 0.02
CA ASP A 429 -97.04 52.21 -0.13
C ASP A 429 -96.44 52.52 -1.50
N ASN A 430 -95.45 53.41 -1.53
CA ASN A 430 -94.46 53.47 -2.59
C ASN A 430 -93.14 53.91 -1.98
N ILE A 431 -92.45 52.94 -1.39
CA ILE A 431 -91.01 53.04 -1.13
C ILE A 431 -90.33 52.47 -2.38
N PRO A 432 -89.65 53.29 -3.19
CA PRO A 432 -88.85 52.79 -4.30
C PRO A 432 -87.70 51.95 -3.74
N ALA A 433 -87.40 50.84 -4.42
CA ALA A 433 -86.31 49.93 -4.07
C ALA A 433 -85.00 50.71 -3.87
N GLU A 434 -84.30 50.37 -2.78
CA GLU A 434 -83.01 50.91 -2.34
C GLU A 434 -81.90 50.84 -3.42
N GLU A 435 -82.15 50.14 -4.52
CA GLU A 435 -81.27 49.97 -5.67
C GLU A 435 -81.15 51.22 -6.57
N GLU A 436 -82.14 52.14 -6.58
CA GLU A 436 -82.10 53.31 -7.50
C GLU A 436 -81.25 54.47 -6.96
N LEU A 437 -81.14 54.63 -5.63
CA LEU A 437 -80.28 55.66 -5.01
C LEU A 437 -78.78 55.34 -5.17
N HIS A 438 -78.42 54.06 -5.26
CA HIS A 438 -77.04 53.64 -5.54
C HIS A 438 -76.64 53.86 -7.00
N ALA A 439 -77.59 53.82 -7.94
CA ALA A 439 -77.32 54.13 -9.35
C ALA A 439 -77.06 55.64 -9.57
N PHE A 440 -77.70 56.52 -8.79
CA PHE A 440 -77.51 57.97 -8.91
C PHE A 440 -76.16 58.45 -8.36
N LEU A 441 -75.61 57.79 -7.34
CA LEU A 441 -74.36 58.21 -6.67
C LEU A 441 -73.07 57.66 -7.32
N PHE A 442 -73.17 56.71 -8.25
CA PHE A 442 -72.00 56.08 -8.90
C PHE A 442 -72.01 56.15 -10.43
N THR A 443 -72.72 57.12 -11.02
CA THR A 443 -72.45 57.50 -12.41
C THR A 443 -71.09 58.20 -12.44
N THR A 444 -70.08 57.47 -12.90
CA THR A 444 -68.82 58.04 -13.34
C THR A 444 -69.08 58.54 -14.76
N GLU A 445 -69.18 59.86 -14.91
CA GLU A 445 -68.88 60.52 -16.18
C GLU A 445 -67.39 60.27 -16.43
N ASP A 446 -67.08 59.27 -17.26
CA ASP A 446 -65.86 59.28 -18.05
C ASP A 446 -66.10 60.23 -19.22
N ASP A 447 -65.25 61.25 -19.38
CA ASP A 447 -64.66 61.67 -20.66
C ASP A 447 -63.88 63.00 -20.49
N GLU A 448 -62.58 62.90 -20.18
CA GLU A 448 -61.47 63.47 -20.97
C GLU A 448 -60.10 62.91 -20.52
#